data_AF-A0A6A0H8B1-F1
#
_entry.id   AF-A0A6A0H8B1-F1
#
_cell.length_a   1.000
_cell.length_b   1.000
_cell.length_c   1.000
_cell.angle_alpha   90.00
_cell.angle_beta   90.00
_cell.angle_gamma   90.00
#
_symmetry.space_group_name_H-M   'P 1'
#
loop_
_entity.id
_entity.type
_entity.pdbx_description
1 polymer ?
#
loop_
_entity_poly.entity_id
_entity_poly.type
_entity_poly.pdbx_seq_one_letter_code
_entity_poly.pdbx_strand_id
1 'polypeptide(L)'
;MNLSIRNKGSSIGAPDTIGPTYLLEHLATFRVAKDSDLLYPADGMRRLLHMEKTSGIWTQKMQLRLDRHWVLILSHENEDIVEKFPIELIRDPTAFTSDDPKELYNNIFIFICIRVSAKAVVEDMKLCMSGDWRALRGEPPHRRPTSRDRIPPPPHEKAPQPPLHNGYRSDYMH
;
A
#
# COMPACT_ATOMS: atom_id res chain seq x y z
N MET A 1 4.46 -43.08 -17.65
CA MET A 1 3.52 -41.93 -17.64
C MET A 1 3.70 -41.23 -16.31
N ASN A 2 4.20 -39.99 -16.36
CA ASN A 2 4.69 -39.24 -15.21
C ASN A 2 3.54 -38.82 -14.29
N LEU A 3 3.71 -39.06 -12.98
CA LEU A 3 2.93 -38.41 -11.93
C LEU A 3 3.32 -36.93 -11.89
N SER A 4 2.38 -36.06 -12.25
CA SER A 4 2.50 -34.62 -12.03
C SER A 4 2.25 -34.32 -10.56
N ILE A 5 3.33 -34.11 -9.81
CA ILE A 5 3.28 -33.55 -8.46
C ILE A 5 2.74 -32.12 -8.59
N ARG A 6 1.51 -31.90 -8.10
CA ARG A 6 0.92 -30.56 -7.98
C ARG A 6 1.71 -29.79 -6.95
N ASN A 7 2.35 -28.72 -7.41
CA ASN A 7 3.02 -27.74 -6.58
C ASN A 7 1.96 -27.02 -5.72
N LYS A 8 1.75 -27.49 -4.47
CA LYS A 8 1.07 -26.71 -3.44
C LYS A 8 2.07 -25.67 -2.94
N GLY A 9 1.86 -24.44 -3.37
CA GLY A 9 2.65 -23.29 -2.94
C GLY A 9 1.89 -21.99 -3.16
N SER A 10 0.59 -21.95 -2.80
CA SER A 10 -0.05 -20.66 -2.55
C SER A 10 0.36 -20.27 -1.13
N SER A 11 1.38 -19.41 -1.04
CA SER A 11 1.76 -18.75 0.20
C SER A 11 0.61 -17.83 0.62
N ILE A 12 -0.40 -18.40 1.26
CA ILE A 12 -1.32 -17.63 2.09
C ILE A 12 -0.42 -17.03 3.17
N GLY A 13 -0.36 -15.70 3.20
CA GLY A 13 0.54 -14.92 4.04
C GLY A 13 0.50 -15.37 5.50
N ALA A 14 1.59 -15.11 6.21
CA ALA A 14 1.67 -15.31 7.65
C ALA A 14 0.40 -14.77 8.33
N PRO A 15 -0.15 -15.46 9.36
CA PRO A 15 -1.43 -15.11 9.99
C PRO A 15 -1.49 -13.65 10.49
N ASP A 16 -0.33 -13.03 10.69
CA ASP A 16 -0.14 -11.68 11.19
C ASP A 16 -0.39 -10.57 10.14
N THR A 17 -0.61 -10.92 8.86
CA THR A 17 -0.81 -9.94 7.77
C THR A 17 -2.24 -9.86 7.26
N ILE A 18 -3.11 -10.79 7.66
CA ILE A 18 -4.49 -10.86 7.17
C ILE A 18 -5.34 -9.80 7.87
N GLY A 19 -5.65 -8.72 7.18
CA GLY A 19 -6.56 -7.68 7.65
C GLY A 19 -8.04 -8.02 7.36
N PRO A 20 -8.95 -7.06 7.62
CA PRO A 20 -10.39 -7.29 7.52
C PRO A 20 -10.83 -7.63 6.09
N THR A 21 -11.90 -8.43 6.00
CA THR A 21 -12.57 -8.80 4.75
C THR A 21 -14.01 -8.31 4.78
N TYR A 22 -14.42 -7.63 3.70
CA TYR A 22 -15.75 -7.06 3.54
C TYR A 22 -16.44 -7.69 2.34
N LEU A 23 -17.69 -8.09 2.52
CA LEU A 23 -18.53 -8.56 1.42
C LEU A 23 -19.16 -7.35 0.70
N LEU A 24 -19.08 -7.33 -0.63
CA LEU A 24 -19.63 -6.24 -1.44
C LEU A 24 -20.19 -6.75 -2.77
N GLU A 25 -21.02 -5.92 -3.41
CA GLU A 25 -21.38 -6.04 -4.82
C GLU A 25 -20.42 -5.16 -5.63
N HIS A 26 -19.55 -5.77 -6.42
CA HIS A 26 -18.65 -5.04 -7.31
C HIS A 26 -19.45 -4.56 -8.53
N LEU A 27 -19.33 -3.26 -8.82
CA LEU A 27 -20.10 -2.61 -9.89
C LEU A 27 -19.28 -2.43 -11.18
N ALA A 28 -18.04 -1.94 -11.05
CA ALA A 28 -17.13 -1.76 -12.16
C ALA A 28 -15.70 -1.45 -11.68
N THR A 29 -14.72 -1.75 -12.53
CA THR A 29 -13.37 -1.20 -12.44
C THR A 29 -13.06 -0.43 -13.72
N PHE A 30 -12.67 0.84 -13.58
CA PHE A 30 -12.29 1.68 -14.72
C PHE A 30 -10.78 1.81 -14.83
N ARG A 31 -10.29 1.78 -16.07
CA ARG A 31 -8.91 2.17 -16.35
C ARG A 31 -8.85 3.68 -16.48
N VAL A 32 -8.08 4.33 -15.61
CA VAL A 32 -7.74 5.75 -15.72
C VAL A 32 -6.80 5.97 -16.89
N ALA A 33 -7.17 6.86 -17.80
CA ALA A 33 -6.34 7.34 -18.90
C ALA A 33 -6.52 8.86 -19.07
N LYS A 34 -5.52 9.54 -19.66
CA LYS A 34 -5.55 11.01 -19.80
C LYS A 34 -6.68 11.51 -20.70
N ASP A 35 -7.17 10.66 -21.57
CA ASP A 35 -8.27 10.87 -22.50
C ASP A 35 -9.63 10.42 -21.96
N SER A 36 -9.67 9.78 -20.78
CA SER A 36 -10.89 9.15 -20.28
C SER A 36 -11.73 10.00 -19.33
N ASP A 37 -11.38 11.28 -19.10
CA ASP A 37 -12.02 12.19 -18.11
C ASP A 37 -12.29 11.53 -16.74
N LEU A 38 -11.42 10.62 -16.31
CA LEU A 38 -11.54 9.85 -15.07
C LEU A 38 -10.34 10.13 -14.20
N LEU A 39 -10.32 11.27 -13.54
CA LEU A 39 -9.21 11.68 -12.67
C LEU A 39 -9.59 11.65 -11.19
N TYR A 40 -10.88 11.84 -10.88
CA TYR A 40 -11.39 11.91 -9.52
C TYR A 40 -12.52 10.90 -9.28
N PRO A 41 -12.78 10.49 -8.02
CA PRO A 41 -13.84 9.54 -7.70
C PRO A 41 -15.22 9.96 -8.25
N ALA A 42 -15.51 11.27 -8.25
CA ALA A 42 -16.73 11.84 -8.82
C ALA A 42 -16.90 11.55 -10.33
N ASP A 43 -15.81 11.48 -11.08
CA ASP A 43 -15.85 11.11 -12.50
C ASP A 43 -16.25 9.64 -12.67
N GLY A 44 -15.74 8.76 -11.79
CA GLY A 44 -16.12 7.36 -11.72
C GLY A 44 -17.62 7.21 -11.45
N MET A 45 -18.15 7.96 -10.49
CA MET A 45 -19.60 8.00 -10.21
C MET A 45 -20.42 8.48 -11.40
N ARG A 46 -20.01 9.58 -12.05
CA ARG A 46 -20.68 10.09 -13.25
C ARG A 46 -20.70 9.04 -14.37
N ARG A 47 -19.61 8.29 -14.54
CA ARG A 47 -19.52 7.20 -15.51
C ARG A 47 -20.40 6.00 -15.14
N LEU A 48 -20.42 5.58 -13.88
CA LEU A 48 -21.32 4.52 -13.39
C LEU A 48 -22.78 4.89 -13.66
N LEU A 49 -23.21 6.08 -13.26
CA LEU A 49 -24.58 6.57 -13.49
C LEU A 49 -24.93 6.64 -14.99
N HIS A 50 -23.97 6.98 -15.85
CA HIS A 50 -24.19 6.98 -17.28
C HIS A 50 -24.34 5.56 -17.83
N MET A 51 -23.51 4.61 -17.37
CA MET A 51 -23.58 3.20 -17.79
C MET A 51 -24.89 2.54 -17.39
N GLU A 52 -25.39 2.80 -16.18
CA GLU A 52 -26.70 2.32 -15.74
C GLU A 52 -27.80 2.69 -16.76
N LYS A 53 -27.85 3.96 -17.16
CA LYS A 53 -28.88 4.47 -18.07
C LYS A 53 -28.75 3.96 -19.51
N THR A 54 -27.56 3.57 -19.93
CA THR A 54 -27.25 3.30 -21.35
C THR A 54 -27.05 1.83 -21.65
N SER A 55 -26.26 1.12 -20.84
CA SER A 55 -25.91 -0.29 -21.03
C SER A 55 -26.40 -1.20 -19.91
N GLY A 56 -26.87 -0.63 -18.80
CA GLY A 56 -27.01 -1.34 -17.54
C GLY A 56 -25.66 -1.58 -16.87
N ILE A 57 -25.71 -2.02 -15.62
CA ILE A 57 -24.55 -2.44 -14.83
C ILE A 57 -24.81 -3.86 -14.36
N TRP A 58 -23.88 -4.76 -14.64
CA TRP A 58 -23.88 -6.08 -14.04
C TRP A 58 -23.08 -6.01 -12.74
N THR A 59 -23.71 -6.46 -11.64
CA THR A 59 -23.03 -6.55 -10.35
C THR A 59 -22.55 -7.96 -10.10
N GLN A 60 -21.47 -8.08 -9.34
CA GLN A 60 -20.97 -9.37 -8.91
C GLN A 60 -20.61 -9.35 -7.43
N LYS A 61 -21.10 -10.36 -6.69
CA LYS A 61 -20.75 -10.56 -5.30
C LYS A 61 -19.26 -10.89 -5.16
N MET A 62 -18.52 -10.03 -4.46
CA MET A 62 -17.07 -10.12 -4.26
C MET A 62 -16.70 -9.86 -2.79
N GLN A 63 -15.46 -10.16 -2.44
CA GLN A 63 -14.85 -9.79 -1.18
C GLN A 63 -13.75 -8.75 -1.40
N LEU A 64 -13.74 -7.68 -0.61
CA LEU A 64 -12.59 -6.79 -0.47
C LEU A 64 -11.81 -7.16 0.78
N ARG A 65 -10.56 -7.57 0.62
CA ARG A 65 -9.66 -7.88 1.73
C ARG A 65 -8.54 -6.86 1.79
N LEU A 66 -8.35 -6.29 2.98
CA LEU A 66 -7.19 -5.46 3.29
C LEU A 66 -6.08 -6.38 3.80
N ASP A 67 -4.94 -6.41 3.13
CA ASP A 67 -3.69 -7.03 3.57
C ASP A 67 -2.66 -5.91 3.81
N ARG A 68 -1.54 -6.21 4.46
CA ARG A 68 -0.54 -5.22 4.91
C ARG A 68 -0.09 -4.25 3.80
N HIS A 69 0.02 -4.74 2.57
CA HIS A 69 0.48 -3.95 1.42
C HIS A 69 -0.48 -3.99 0.23
N TRP A 70 -1.65 -4.61 0.39
CA TRP A 70 -2.53 -4.90 -0.74
C TRP A 70 -3.99 -4.70 -0.40
N VAL A 71 -4.74 -4.18 -1.37
CA VAL A 71 -6.19 -4.34 -1.44
C VAL A 71 -6.47 -5.44 -2.46
N LEU A 72 -7.12 -6.49 -2.00
CA LEU A 72 -7.48 -7.65 -2.82
C LEU A 72 -8.98 -7.61 -3.08
N ILE A 73 -9.37 -7.80 -4.34
CA ILE A 73 -10.74 -8.09 -4.73
C ILE A 73 -10.78 -9.58 -5.06
N LEU A 74 -11.51 -10.34 -4.27
CA LEU A 74 -11.63 -11.79 -4.40
C LEU A 74 -13.02 -12.18 -4.84
N SER A 75 -13.10 -13.23 -5.64
CA SER A 75 -14.36 -13.89 -5.99
C SER A 75 -15.00 -14.47 -4.73
N HIS A 76 -16.28 -14.20 -4.51
CA HIS A 76 -17.02 -14.79 -3.39
C HIS A 76 -17.19 -16.31 -3.52
N GLU A 77 -17.22 -16.84 -4.74
CA GLU A 77 -17.55 -18.26 -4.97
C GLU A 77 -16.39 -19.21 -4.65
N ASN A 78 -15.17 -18.79 -4.96
CA ASN A 78 -13.99 -19.65 -4.90
C ASN A 78 -12.77 -19.00 -4.24
N GLU A 79 -12.89 -17.76 -3.77
CA GLU A 79 -11.80 -16.98 -3.17
C GLU A 79 -10.61 -16.69 -4.10
N ASP A 80 -10.80 -16.83 -5.41
CA ASP A 80 -9.77 -16.45 -6.37
C ASP A 80 -9.55 -14.94 -6.35
N ILE A 81 -8.27 -14.54 -6.42
CA ILE A 81 -7.89 -13.13 -6.55
C ILE A 81 -8.28 -12.67 -7.95
N VAL A 82 -9.28 -11.79 -8.02
CA VAL A 82 -9.75 -11.16 -9.27
C VAL A 82 -8.90 -9.93 -9.58
N GLU A 83 -8.71 -9.05 -8.59
CA GLU A 83 -7.87 -7.86 -8.70
C GLU A 83 -6.99 -7.69 -7.47
N LYS A 84 -5.82 -7.09 -7.68
CA LYS A 84 -4.83 -6.85 -6.62
C LYS A 84 -4.18 -5.49 -6.82
N PHE A 85 -4.39 -4.60 -5.86
CA PHE A 85 -3.91 -3.23 -5.89
C PHE A 85 -2.90 -3.00 -4.76
N PRO A 86 -1.68 -2.52 -5.04
CA PRO A 86 -0.75 -2.12 -3.99
C PRO A 86 -1.33 -0.93 -3.23
N ILE A 87 -1.34 -1.01 -1.90
CA ILE A 87 -1.94 0.03 -1.06
C ILE A 87 -1.24 1.38 -1.24
N GLU A 88 0.06 1.38 -1.52
CA GLU A 88 0.86 2.59 -1.76
C GLU A 88 0.45 3.34 -3.04
N LEU A 89 -0.24 2.68 -3.96
CA LEU A 89 -0.74 3.31 -5.19
C LEU A 89 -2.18 3.79 -5.06
N ILE A 90 -2.89 3.45 -3.98
CA ILE A 90 -4.26 3.88 -3.77
C ILE A 90 -4.29 5.35 -3.33
N ARG A 91 -5.13 6.13 -3.99
CA ARG A 91 -5.44 7.53 -3.69
C ARG A 91 -6.94 7.73 -3.65
N ASP A 92 -7.34 8.72 -2.88
CA ASP A 92 -8.71 9.22 -2.76
C ASP A 92 -9.78 8.12 -2.49
N PRO A 93 -9.57 7.20 -1.52
CA PRO A 93 -10.61 6.24 -1.13
C PRO A 93 -11.81 7.00 -0.58
N THR A 94 -12.94 6.93 -1.28
CA THR A 94 -14.11 7.75 -1.08
C THR A 94 -15.34 6.87 -0.95
N ALA A 95 -16.12 7.09 0.11
CA ALA A 95 -17.44 6.51 0.26
C ALA A 95 -18.50 7.53 -0.16
N PHE A 96 -19.45 7.09 -0.99
CA PHE A 96 -20.65 7.83 -1.33
C PHE A 96 -21.81 7.23 -0.53
N THR A 97 -22.35 7.98 0.41
CA THR A 97 -23.48 7.59 1.26
C THR A 97 -24.56 8.66 1.22
N SER A 98 -25.81 8.25 1.39
CA SER A 98 -26.99 9.10 1.36
C SER A 98 -28.02 8.63 2.37
N ASP A 99 -28.80 9.57 2.91
CA ASP A 99 -29.95 9.26 3.78
C ASP A 99 -31.24 9.08 2.96
N ASP A 100 -31.24 9.37 1.65
CA ASP A 100 -32.39 9.18 0.79
C ASP A 100 -32.52 7.70 0.38
N PRO A 101 -33.59 6.99 0.78
CA PRO A 101 -33.80 5.60 0.40
C PRO A 101 -34.03 5.40 -1.11
N LYS A 102 -34.26 6.48 -1.87
CA LYS A 102 -34.41 6.42 -3.33
C LYS A 102 -33.08 6.53 -4.08
N GLU A 103 -31.99 6.85 -3.39
CA GLU A 103 -30.67 6.95 -4.02
C GLU A 103 -30.11 5.54 -4.29
N LEU A 104 -30.22 5.10 -5.54
CA LEU A 104 -29.83 3.77 -6.03
C LEU A 104 -28.38 3.37 -5.69
N TYR A 105 -27.51 4.36 -5.50
CA TYR A 105 -26.08 4.19 -5.32
C TYR A 105 -25.58 4.72 -3.98
N ASN A 106 -26.40 4.53 -2.95
CA ASN A 106 -25.99 4.69 -1.57
C ASN A 106 -24.98 3.60 -1.16
N ASN A 107 -23.99 3.95 -0.33
CA ASN A 107 -22.92 3.09 0.17
C ASN A 107 -21.95 2.54 -0.90
N ILE A 108 -21.61 3.38 -1.88
CA ILE A 108 -20.55 3.04 -2.84
C ILE A 108 -19.18 3.38 -2.28
N PHE A 109 -18.22 2.46 -2.45
CA PHE A 109 -16.80 2.71 -2.20
C PHE A 109 -16.04 2.79 -3.54
N ILE A 110 -15.32 3.89 -3.75
CA ILE A 110 -14.47 4.12 -4.93
C ILE A 110 -13.09 4.55 -4.47
N PHE A 111 -12.06 4.08 -5.16
CA PHE A 111 -10.70 4.54 -4.99
C PHE A 111 -10.01 4.65 -6.35
N ILE A 112 -8.91 5.39 -6.40
CA ILE A 112 -8.12 5.58 -7.61
C ILE A 112 -6.72 5.01 -7.40
N CYS A 113 -6.24 4.21 -8.34
CA CYS A 113 -4.85 3.76 -8.33
C CYS A 113 -3.99 4.64 -9.24
N ILE A 114 -2.89 5.19 -8.72
CA ILE A 114 -1.89 5.81 -9.60
C ILE A 114 -1.27 4.74 -10.49
N ARG A 115 -1.19 5.03 -11.79
CA ARG A 115 -0.45 4.19 -12.71
C ARG A 115 1.02 4.56 -12.66
N VAL A 116 1.87 3.60 -12.34
CA VAL A 116 3.30 3.73 -12.58
C VAL A 116 3.52 3.74 -14.09
N SER A 117 4.04 4.85 -14.62
CA SER A 117 4.31 4.95 -16.06
C SER A 117 5.49 4.04 -16.42
N ALA A 118 5.44 3.41 -17.60
CA ALA A 118 6.58 2.60 -18.09
C ALA A 118 7.88 3.42 -18.13
N LYS A 119 7.78 4.74 -18.40
CA LYS A 119 8.91 5.66 -18.35
C LYS A 119 9.53 5.74 -16.96
N ALA A 120 8.71 5.91 -15.91
CA ALA A 120 9.19 5.94 -14.53
C ALA A 120 9.88 4.63 -14.14
N VAL A 121 9.30 3.48 -14.53
CA VAL A 121 9.94 2.16 -14.30
C VAL A 121 11.29 2.07 -15.01
N VAL A 122 11.39 2.56 -16.25
CA VAL A 122 12.65 2.57 -17.01
C VAL A 122 13.68 3.50 -16.38
N GLU A 123 13.27 4.67 -15.89
CA GLU A 123 14.16 5.61 -15.18
C GLU A 123 14.68 4.99 -13.88
N ASP A 124 13.80 4.40 -13.08
CA ASP A 124 14.19 3.69 -11.85
C ASP A 124 15.13 2.52 -12.16
N MET A 125 14.85 1.74 -13.20
CA MET A 125 15.71 0.64 -13.65
C MET A 125 17.09 1.14 -14.09
N LYS A 126 17.16 2.26 -14.84
CA LYS A 126 18.43 2.87 -15.23
C LYS A 126 19.21 3.36 -14.02
N LEU A 127 18.54 3.96 -13.03
CA LEU A 127 19.16 4.40 -11.79
C LEU A 127 19.72 3.20 -11.01
N CYS A 128 18.94 2.12 -10.86
CA CYS A 128 19.40 0.86 -10.28
C CYS A 128 20.64 0.32 -11.00
N MET A 129 20.61 0.25 -12.34
CA MET A 129 21.71 -0.25 -13.15
C MET A 129 22.95 0.65 -13.08
N SER A 130 22.79 1.95 -12.84
CA SER A 130 23.91 2.90 -12.66
C SER A 130 24.57 2.81 -11.28
N GLY A 131 23.95 2.10 -10.32
CA GLY A 131 24.43 2.01 -8.94
C GLY A 131 24.12 3.24 -8.08
N ASP A 132 23.42 4.24 -8.62
CA ASP A 132 23.00 5.44 -7.88
C ASP A 132 21.72 5.18 -7.08
N TRP A 133 21.82 4.26 -6.12
CA TRP A 133 20.72 3.89 -5.22
C TRP A 133 20.28 5.02 -4.28
N ARG A 134 21.07 6.12 -4.21
CA ARG A 134 20.77 7.28 -3.36
C ARG A 134 19.74 8.19 -4.04
N ALA A 135 19.83 8.34 -5.35
CA ALA A 135 18.83 9.06 -6.14
C ALA A 135 17.43 8.44 -6.02
N LEU A 136 17.32 7.11 -5.93
CA LEU A 136 16.06 6.40 -5.71
C LEU A 136 15.42 6.68 -4.34
N ARG A 137 16.22 7.02 -3.32
CA ARG A 137 15.73 7.35 -1.96
C ARG A 137 15.37 8.82 -1.80
N GLY A 138 15.53 9.65 -2.84
CA GLY A 138 15.32 11.09 -2.76
C GLY A 138 16.34 11.80 -1.85
N GLU A 139 17.51 11.19 -1.61
CA GLU A 139 18.55 11.82 -0.80
C GLU A 139 19.16 13.02 -1.56
N PRO A 140 19.24 14.22 -0.95
CA PRO A 140 19.90 15.36 -1.58
C PRO A 140 21.38 15.04 -1.82
N PRO A 141 21.97 15.52 -2.93
CA PRO A 141 23.37 15.27 -3.24
C PRO A 141 24.25 15.79 -2.11
N HIS A 142 25.17 14.97 -1.61
CA HIS A 142 26.17 15.42 -0.64
C HIS A 142 26.92 16.62 -1.21
N ARG A 143 26.74 17.80 -0.59
CA ARG A 143 27.73 18.87 -0.72
C ARG A 143 29.06 18.30 -0.27
N ARG A 144 30.06 18.30 -1.15
CA ARG A 144 31.44 17.98 -0.76
C ARG A 144 31.77 18.82 0.48
N PRO A 145 32.18 18.23 1.61
CA PRO A 145 32.62 19.01 2.76
C PRO A 145 33.78 19.87 2.29
N THR A 146 33.61 21.20 2.33
CA THR A 146 34.78 22.07 2.17
C THR A 146 35.65 21.89 3.40
N SER A 147 36.97 22.13 3.26
CA SER A 147 38.00 21.87 4.29
C SER A 147 37.76 22.50 5.68
N ARG A 148 36.65 23.21 5.89
CA ARG A 148 36.22 23.81 7.16
C ARG A 148 35.42 22.85 8.07
N ASP A 149 34.91 21.72 7.56
CA ASP A 149 34.11 20.76 8.36
C ASP A 149 34.96 19.56 8.85
N ARG A 150 36.18 19.80 9.34
CA ARG A 150 36.95 18.74 10.02
C ARG A 150 36.45 18.59 11.46
N ILE A 151 35.77 17.48 11.72
CA ILE A 151 35.50 16.99 13.08
C ILE A 151 36.86 16.81 13.79
N PRO A 152 37.08 17.37 15.00
CA PRO A 152 38.31 17.15 15.73
C PRO A 152 38.50 15.65 16.03
N PRO A 153 39.75 15.16 16.12
CA PRO A 153 40.01 13.78 16.48
C PRO A 153 39.37 13.46 17.84
N PRO A 154 38.89 12.22 18.05
CA PRO A 154 38.25 11.83 19.29
C PRO A 154 39.21 11.98 20.49
N PRO A 155 38.69 12.30 21.69
CA PRO A 155 39.50 12.43 22.90
C PRO A 155 40.28 11.14 23.20
N HIS A 156 41.55 11.28 23.59
CA HIS A 156 42.41 10.13 23.90
C HIS A 156 42.15 9.52 25.29
N GLU A 157 41.38 10.19 26.15
CA GLU A 157 41.08 9.71 27.50
C GLU A 157 39.86 8.79 27.52
N LYS A 158 39.99 7.65 28.21
CA LYS A 158 38.86 6.74 28.45
C LYS A 158 37.84 7.44 29.34
N ALA A 159 36.55 7.21 29.06
CA ALA A 159 35.46 7.76 29.85
C ALA A 159 35.67 7.46 31.36
N PRO A 160 35.41 8.43 32.25
CA PRO A 160 35.50 8.21 33.70
C PRO A 160 34.59 7.06 34.12
N GLN A 161 35.06 6.21 35.04
CA GLN A 161 34.24 5.11 35.53
C GLN A 161 33.09 5.63 36.41
N PRO A 162 31.89 5.05 36.29
CA PRO A 162 30.77 5.42 37.16
C PRO A 162 31.08 5.05 38.63
N PRO A 163 30.55 5.82 39.60
CA PRO A 163 30.79 5.55 41.01
C PRO A 163 30.21 4.18 41.42
N LEU A 164 31.00 3.42 42.18
CA LEU A 164 30.60 2.12 42.71
C LEU A 164 29.43 2.29 43.69
N HIS A 165 28.30 1.64 43.38
CA HIS A 165 27.13 1.60 44.25
C HIS A 165 27.43 0.79 45.51
N ASN A 166 27.78 1.46 46.61
CA ASN A 166 27.97 0.85 47.91
C ASN A 166 26.72 1.08 48.78
N GLY A 167 26.00 0.01 49.09
CA GLY A 167 25.18 -0.06 50.29
C GLY A 167 23.70 -0.41 50.10
N TYR A 168 23.38 -1.67 49.77
CA TYR A 168 22.18 -2.28 50.34
C TYR A 168 22.59 -2.97 51.64
N ARG A 169 22.36 -2.29 52.76
CA ARG A 169 22.37 -2.90 54.08
C ARG A 169 21.06 -2.55 54.77
N SER A 170 20.46 -3.58 55.35
CA SER A 170 19.40 -3.56 56.37
C SER A 170 17.98 -3.28 55.89
N ASP A 171 16.91 -3.97 56.31
CA ASP A 171 16.69 -5.11 57.21
C ASP A 171 15.29 -5.65 56.85
N TYR A 172 15.09 -6.98 56.77
CA TYR A 172 13.75 -7.57 56.87
C TYR A 172 13.66 -8.32 58.20
N MET A 173 13.09 -7.67 59.20
CA MET A 173 12.40 -8.31 60.32
C MET A 173 11.01 -7.70 60.40
N HIS A 174 9.97 -8.53 60.24
CA HIS A 174 8.87 -8.77 61.18
C HIS A 174 8.12 -10.01 60.70
#